data_AF-A0A9D1CZQ6-F1
#
_entry.id   AF-A0A9D1CZQ6-F1
#
_cell.length_a   1.000
_cell.length_b   1.000
_cell.length_c   1.000
_cell.angle_alpha   90.00
_cell.angle_beta   90.00
_cell.angle_gamma   90.00
#
_symmetry.space_group_name_H-M   'P 1'
#
loop_
_entity.id
_entity.type
_entity.pdbx_description
1 polymer ?
#
loop_
_entity_poly.entity_id
_entity_poly.type
_entity_poly.pdbx_seq_one_letter_code
_entity_poly.pdbx_strand_id
1 'polypeptide(L)'
;MKLLYQFGVILTITFLGEIMHVILPFPIPASIYGLLLMLVALATKVVKLSQVKVAGDFLLDIMPPMFIPAGVGLLTAWSDLRDVLVPVVVITFVTTILVMVVTGRVAQYVIVRNAKRAGLEMEGMQAGKGAGE
;
A
#
# COMPACT_ATOMS: atom_id res chain seq x y z
N MET A 1 -28.96 -7.24 2.70
CA MET A 1 -28.48 -5.95 3.22
C MET A 1 -27.03 -5.95 3.72
N LYS A 2 -26.26 -7.06 3.72
CA LYS A 2 -24.86 -7.04 4.19
C LYS A 2 -23.97 -6.14 3.33
N LEU A 3 -24.01 -6.27 2.00
CA LEU A 3 -23.19 -5.48 1.07
C LEU A 3 -23.37 -3.96 1.27
N LEU A 4 -24.61 -3.48 1.41
CA LEU A 4 -24.90 -2.06 1.62
C LEU A 4 -24.26 -1.52 2.91
N TYR A 5 -24.30 -2.31 3.99
CA TYR A 5 -23.63 -1.98 5.25
C TYR A 5 -22.11 -1.96 5.10
N GLN A 6 -21.52 -2.99 4.46
CA GLN A 6 -20.08 -3.05 4.23
C GLN A 6 -19.59 -1.88 3.38
N PHE A 7 -20.35 -1.52 2.35
CA PHE A 7 -20.09 -0.37 1.50
C PHE A 7 -20.19 0.94 2.28
N GLY A 8 -21.20 1.08 3.15
CA GLY A 8 -21.35 2.23 4.04
C GLY A 8 -20.17 2.41 5.00
N VAL A 9 -19.60 1.31 5.52
CA VAL A 9 -18.38 1.37 6.35
C VAL A 9 -17.19 1.89 5.55
N ILE A 10 -16.97 1.38 4.34
CA ILE A 10 -15.90 1.85 3.44
C ILE A 10 -16.08 3.34 3.12
N LEU A 11 -17.29 3.76 2.74
CA LEU A 11 -17.60 5.17 2.44
C LEU A 11 -17.37 6.08 3.64
N THR A 12 -17.79 5.67 4.84
CA THR A 12 -17.60 6.46 6.07
C THR A 12 -16.13 6.67 6.37
N ILE A 13 -15.30 5.62 6.24
CA ILE A 13 -13.86 5.72 6.50
C ILE A 13 -13.17 6.57 5.44
N THR A 14 -13.53 6.43 4.17
CA THR A 14 -13.02 7.30 3.10
C THR A 14 -13.39 8.76 3.33
N PHE A 15 -14.63 9.04 3.75
CA PHE A 15 -15.08 10.39 4.09
C PHE A 15 -14.32 10.98 5.28
N LEU A 16 -14.05 10.18 6.32
CA LEU A 16 -13.19 10.60 7.43
C LEU A 16 -11.75 10.88 6.96
N GLY A 17 -11.24 10.13 5.97
CA GLY A 17 -9.95 10.38 5.34
C GLY A 17 -9.88 11.75 4.65
N GLU A 18 -10.95 12.14 3.96
CA GLU A 18 -11.08 13.46 3.33
C GLU A 18 -11.12 14.59 4.38
N ILE A 19 -11.91 14.42 5.45
CA ILE A 19 -11.95 15.38 6.56
C ILE A 19 -10.55 15.56 7.16
N MET A 20 -9.83 14.46 7.36
CA MET A 20 -8.49 14.50 7.92
C MET A 20 -7.47 15.16 6.97
N HIS A 21 -7.64 15.00 5.65
CA HIS A 21 -6.86 15.73 4.64
C HIS A 21 -7.11 17.24 4.69
N VAL A 22 -8.36 17.68 4.88
CA VAL A 22 -8.68 19.11 5.01
C VAL A 22 -8.10 19.72 6.29
N ILE A 23 -8.05 18.95 7.37
CA ILE A 23 -7.50 19.41 8.67
C ILE A 23 -5.97 19.43 8.66
N LEU A 24 -5.32 18.49 7.96
CA LEU A 24 -3.87 18.36 7.91
C LEU A 24 -3.31 18.87 6.57
N PRO A 25 -2.58 20.00 6.54
CA PRO A 25 -2.12 20.66 5.32
C PRO A 25 -0.88 19.97 4.68
N PHE A 26 -0.81 18.65 4.67
CA PHE A 26 0.27 17.93 4.00
C PHE A 26 -0.08 17.60 2.54
N PRO A 27 0.91 17.61 1.62
CA PRO A 27 0.72 17.29 0.20
C PRO A 27 0.57 15.78 -0.03
N ILE A 28 -0.32 15.14 0.71
CA ILE A 28 -0.61 13.70 0.65
C ILE A 28 -2.05 13.55 0.17
N PRO A 29 -2.33 12.68 -0.83
CA PRO A 29 -3.70 12.44 -1.28
C PRO A 29 -4.61 11.93 -0.15
N ALA A 30 -5.88 12.36 -0.15
CA ALA A 30 -6.89 11.91 0.80
C ALA A 30 -7.04 10.38 0.88
N SER A 31 -6.83 9.67 -0.24
CA SER A 31 -6.87 8.21 -0.30
C SER A 31 -5.87 7.51 0.62
N ILE A 32 -4.69 8.10 0.85
CA ILE A 32 -3.67 7.54 1.75
C ILE A 32 -4.15 7.65 3.20
N TYR A 33 -4.79 8.75 3.57
CA TYR A 33 -5.37 8.93 4.90
C TYR A 33 -6.51 7.94 5.16
N GLY A 34 -7.40 7.74 4.19
CA GLY A 34 -8.45 6.72 4.26
C GLY A 34 -7.89 5.30 4.41
N LEU A 35 -6.80 4.98 3.70
CA LEU A 35 -6.11 3.69 3.82
C LEU A 35 -5.50 3.49 5.21
N LEU A 36 -4.82 4.51 5.76
CA LEU A 36 -4.26 4.44 7.11
C LEU A 36 -5.34 4.28 8.18
N LEU A 37 -6.46 5.02 8.07
CA LEU A 37 -7.59 4.90 8.98
C LEU A 37 -8.21 3.49 8.92
N MET A 38 -8.43 2.96 7.72
CA MET A 38 -8.93 1.60 7.54
C MET A 38 -7.96 0.57 8.13
N LEU A 39 -6.65 0.75 7.91
CA LEU A 39 -5.61 -0.12 8.46
C LEU A 39 -5.64 -0.13 10.00
N VAL A 40 -5.71 1.04 10.63
CA VAL A 40 -5.80 1.17 12.09
C VAL A 40 -7.10 0.55 12.61
N ALA A 41 -8.24 0.78 11.93
CA ALA A 41 -9.53 0.21 12.31
C ALA A 41 -9.55 -1.33 12.23
N LEU A 42 -8.86 -1.91 11.25
CA LEU A 42 -8.67 -3.37 11.15
C LEU A 42 -7.69 -3.89 12.21
N ALA A 43 -6.58 -3.19 12.44
CA ALA A 43 -5.56 -3.58 13.42
C ALA A 43 -6.11 -3.56 14.86
N THR A 44 -6.90 -2.55 15.20
CA THR A 44 -7.61 -2.42 16.49
C THR A 44 -8.82 -3.34 16.61
N LYS A 45 -9.16 -4.10 15.55
CA LYS A 45 -10.34 -4.99 15.44
C LYS A 45 -11.69 -4.29 15.66
N VAL A 46 -11.73 -2.95 15.61
CA VAL A 46 -12.97 -2.16 15.63
C VAL A 46 -13.83 -2.52 14.42
N VAL A 47 -13.18 -2.71 13.26
CA VAL A 47 -13.80 -3.22 12.03
C VAL A 47 -13.26 -4.63 11.77
N LYS A 48 -14.14 -5.63 11.72
CA LYS A 48 -13.75 -6.99 11.34
C LYS A 48 -13.60 -7.08 9.83
N LEU A 49 -12.60 -7.82 9.34
CA LEU A 49 -12.40 -8.06 7.92
C LEU A 49 -13.67 -8.58 7.23
N SER A 50 -14.45 -9.44 7.90
CA SER A 50 -15.73 -9.96 7.38
C SER A 50 -16.78 -8.89 7.11
N GLN A 51 -16.68 -7.70 7.72
CA GLN A 51 -17.60 -6.56 7.53
C GLN A 51 -17.23 -5.67 6.35
N VAL A 52 -16.04 -5.81 5.76
CA VAL A 52 -15.60 -4.98 4.62
C VAL A 52 -15.19 -5.82 3.41
N LYS A 53 -14.86 -7.10 3.60
CA LYS A 53 -14.32 -7.98 2.56
C LYS A 53 -15.24 -8.13 1.35
N VAL A 54 -16.55 -8.32 1.55
CA VAL A 54 -17.48 -8.57 0.43
C VAL A 54 -17.66 -7.30 -0.41
N ALA A 55 -17.76 -6.13 0.22
CA ALA A 55 -17.80 -4.87 -0.52
C ALA A 55 -16.46 -4.51 -1.16
N GLY A 56 -15.35 -4.79 -0.49
CA GLY A 56 -14.00 -4.58 -1.03
C GLY A 56 -13.75 -5.45 -2.27
N ASP A 57 -14.05 -6.75 -2.19
CA ASP A 57 -13.92 -7.68 -3.31
C ASP A 57 -14.79 -7.22 -4.50
N PHE A 58 -16.04 -6.82 -4.24
CA PHE A 58 -16.91 -6.24 -5.27
C PHE A 58 -16.36 -4.96 -5.91
N LEU A 59 -15.78 -4.06 -5.10
CA LEU A 59 -15.14 -2.82 -5.59
C LEU A 59 -13.91 -3.12 -6.46
N LEU A 60 -13.13 -4.15 -6.11
CA LEU A 60 -12.01 -4.60 -6.92
C LEU A 60 -12.48 -5.23 -8.23
N ASP A 61 -13.56 -5.99 -8.22
CA ASP A 61 -14.14 -6.61 -9.43
C ASP A 61 -14.63 -5.57 -10.44
N ILE A 62 -15.15 -4.43 -9.98
CA ILE A 62 -15.61 -3.33 -10.85
C ILE A 62 -14.50 -2.34 -11.23
N MET A 63 -13.29 -2.48 -10.67
CA MET A 63 -12.16 -1.61 -10.96
C MET A 63 -11.73 -1.64 -12.44
N PRO A 64 -11.63 -2.79 -13.14
CA PRO A 64 -11.22 -2.83 -14.54
C PRO A 64 -12.16 -2.06 -15.49
N PRO A 65 -13.51 -2.21 -15.41
CA PRO A 65 -14.43 -1.38 -16.18
C PRO A 65 -14.28 0.13 -15.94
N MET A 66 -13.94 0.55 -14.72
CA MET A 66 -13.72 1.97 -14.40
C MET A 66 -12.50 2.57 -15.11
N PHE A 67 -11.58 1.75 -15.64
CA PHE A 67 -10.44 2.20 -16.44
C PHE A 67 -10.74 2.38 -17.93
N ILE A 68 -11.87 1.87 -18.43
CA ILE A 68 -12.24 1.99 -19.85
C ILE A 68 -12.32 3.48 -20.29
N PRO A 69 -12.97 4.40 -19.55
CA PRO A 69 -13.02 5.81 -19.93
C PRO A 69 -11.64 6.47 -19.98
N ALA A 70 -10.75 6.13 -19.04
CA ALA A 70 -9.38 6.64 -19.04
C ALA A 70 -8.59 6.16 -20.27
N GLY A 71 -8.78 4.89 -20.66
CA GLY A 71 -8.18 4.34 -21.88
C GLY A 71 -8.70 5.00 -23.15
N VAL A 72 -10.01 5.27 -23.26
CA VAL A 72 -10.59 6.02 -24.38
C VAL A 72 -10.07 7.46 -24.42
N GLY A 73 -9.92 8.10 -23.26
CA GLY A 73 -9.29 9.43 -23.14
C GLY A 73 -7.88 9.45 -23.72
N LEU A 74 -7.07 8.41 -23.47
CA LEU A 74 -5.74 8.29 -24.03
C LEU A 74 -5.73 8.24 -25.57
N LEU A 75 -6.74 7.62 -26.20
CA LEU A 75 -6.85 7.58 -27.66
C LEU A 75 -7.03 8.97 -28.27
N THR A 76 -7.65 9.90 -27.55
CA THR A 76 -7.79 11.29 -28.01
C THR A 76 -6.47 12.07 -27.96
N ALA A 77 -5.55 11.67 -27.07
CA ALA A 77 -4.20 12.23 -26.93
C ALA A 77 -3.12 11.42 -27.67
N TRP A 78 -3.53 10.54 -28.60
CA TRP A 78 -2.63 9.60 -29.26
C TRP A 78 -1.51 10.27 -30.08
N SER A 79 -1.78 11.43 -30.70
CA SER A 79 -0.78 12.18 -31.46
C SER A 79 0.40 12.60 -30.57
N ASP A 80 0.10 13.12 -29.39
CA ASP A 80 1.10 13.61 -28.44
C ASP A 80 1.84 12.45 -27.77
N LEU A 81 1.13 11.36 -27.49
CA LEU A 81 1.69 10.16 -26.89
C LEU A 81 2.68 9.43 -27.82
N ARG A 82 2.40 9.40 -29.13
CA ARG A 82 3.21 8.65 -30.10
C ARG A 82 4.67 9.11 -30.12
N ASP A 83 4.91 10.41 -30.01
CA ASP A 83 6.26 10.99 -30.07
C ASP A 83 7.07 10.68 -28.80
N VAL A 84 6.40 10.43 -27.67
CA VAL A 84 7.03 10.09 -26.39
C VAL A 84 6.89 8.61 -26.01
N LEU A 85 6.30 7.79 -26.87
CA LEU A 85 5.98 6.39 -26.53
C LEU A 85 7.25 5.57 -26.24
N VAL A 86 8.27 5.70 -27.10
CA VAL A 86 9.56 5.01 -26.92
C VAL A 86 10.24 5.41 -25.60
N PRO A 87 10.46 6.71 -25.29
CA PRO A 87 11.06 7.08 -24.02
C PRO A 87 10.21 6.68 -22.81
N VAL A 88 8.87 6.73 -22.90
CA VAL A 88 7.97 6.30 -21.81
C VAL A 88 8.08 4.80 -21.53
N VAL A 89 8.12 3.95 -22.56
CA VAL A 89 8.27 2.49 -22.37
C VAL A 89 9.65 2.18 -21.76
N VAL A 90 10.71 2.79 -22.28
CA VAL A 90 12.07 2.58 -21.79
C VAL A 90 12.19 3.02 -20.33
N ILE A 91 11.76 4.23 -19.98
CA ILE A 91 11.86 4.73 -18.60
C ILE A 91 11.04 3.84 -17.66
N THR A 92 9.83 3.45 -18.04
CA THR A 92 8.96 2.58 -17.22
C THR A 92 9.62 1.24 -16.93
N PHE A 93 10.20 0.59 -17.93
CA PHE A 93 10.90 -0.68 -17.74
C PHE A 93 12.13 -0.52 -16.84
N VAL A 94 12.97 0.47 -17.14
CA VAL A 94 14.21 0.72 -16.39
C VAL A 94 13.89 1.06 -14.92
N THR A 95 12.94 1.95 -14.67
CA THR A 95 12.56 2.33 -13.30
C THR A 95 11.92 1.18 -12.55
N THR A 96 11.10 0.35 -13.22
CA THR A 96 10.48 -0.83 -12.59
C THR A 96 11.53 -1.81 -12.10
N ILE A 97 12.51 -2.15 -12.95
CA ILE A 97 13.60 -3.06 -12.56
C ILE A 97 14.45 -2.43 -11.45
N LEU A 98 14.80 -1.14 -11.58
CA LEU A 98 15.59 -0.43 -10.58
C LEU A 98 14.89 -0.42 -9.22
N VAL A 99 13.62 -0.02 -9.16
CA VAL A 99 12.83 0.01 -7.91
C VAL A 99 12.74 -1.39 -7.30
N MET A 100 12.50 -2.42 -8.10
CA MET A 100 12.45 -3.80 -7.63
C MET A 100 13.79 -4.26 -7.02
N VAL A 101 14.92 -3.98 -7.69
CA VAL A 101 16.26 -4.33 -7.21
C VAL A 101 16.60 -3.59 -5.93
N VAL A 102 16.43 -2.26 -5.91
CA VAL A 102 16.76 -1.45 -4.73
C VAL A 102 15.90 -1.86 -3.53
N THR A 103 14.59 -1.97 -3.71
CA THR A 103 13.66 -2.40 -2.64
C THR A 103 14.01 -3.80 -2.15
N GLY A 104 14.29 -4.74 -3.06
CA GLY A 104 14.70 -6.10 -2.72
C GLY A 104 16.00 -6.14 -1.91
N ARG A 105 17.03 -5.39 -2.33
CA ARG A 105 18.31 -5.31 -1.62
C ARG A 105 18.17 -4.66 -0.24
N VAL A 106 17.38 -3.60 -0.12
CA VAL A 106 17.10 -2.94 1.17
C VAL A 106 16.36 -3.90 2.10
N ALA A 107 15.33 -4.59 1.63
CA ALA A 107 14.61 -5.57 2.43
C ALA A 107 15.52 -6.71 2.91
N GLN A 108 16.33 -7.29 2.01
CA GLN A 108 17.31 -8.33 2.36
C GLN A 108 18.33 -7.83 3.39
N TYR A 109 18.84 -6.61 3.23
CA TYR A 109 19.77 -6.02 4.19
C TYR A 109 19.15 -5.86 5.58
N VAL A 110 17.91 -5.38 5.67
CA VAL A 110 17.19 -5.23 6.95
C VAL A 110 16.95 -6.59 7.60
N ILE A 111 16.55 -7.60 6.84
CA ILE A 111 16.30 -8.96 7.35
C ILE A 111 17.58 -9.58 7.90
N VAL A 112 18.69 -9.54 7.14
CA VAL A 112 19.98 -10.12 7.56
C VAL A 112 20.53 -9.39 8.78
N ARG A 113 20.39 -8.06 8.85
CA ARG A 113 20.83 -7.27 10.01
C ARG A 113 20.02 -7.60 11.27
N ASN A 114 18.71 -7.78 11.14
CA ASN A 114 17.85 -8.18 12.26
C ASN A 114 18.16 -9.60 12.74
N ALA A 115 18.39 -10.54 11.82
CA ALA A 115 18.80 -11.91 12.16
C ALA A 115 20.16 -11.94 12.89
N LYS A 116 21.12 -11.12 12.45
CA LYS A 116 22.44 -11.03 13.10
C LYS A 116 22.37 -10.39 14.49
N ARG A 117 21.51 -9.39 14.70
CA ARG A 117 21.28 -8.81 16.04
C ARG A 117 20.63 -9.82 17.00
N ALA A 118 19.64 -10.57 16.54
CA ALA A 118 19.00 -11.61 17.35
C ALA A 118 19.98 -12.72 17.75
N GLY A 119 20.89 -13.13 16.85
CA GLY A 119 21.95 -14.10 17.18
C GLY A 119 22.92 -13.61 18.25
N LEU A 120 23.35 -12.34 18.17
CA LEU A 120 24.26 -11.73 19.14
C LEU A 120 23.61 -11.55 20.53
N GLU A 121 22.31 -11.25 20.58
CA GLU A 121 21.55 -11.20 21.85
C GLU A 121 21.46 -12.57 22.52
N MET A 122 21.32 -13.65 21.74
CA MET A 122 21.28 -15.02 22.24
C MET A 122 22.65 -15.50 22.75
N GLU A 123 23.75 -15.17 22.06
CA GLU A 123 25.11 -15.45 22.52
C GLU A 123 25.46 -14.66 23.80
N GLY A 124 25.06 -13.39 23.89
CA GLY A 124 25.25 -12.57 25.10
C GLY A 124 24.48 -13.10 26.31
N MET A 125 23.27 -13.64 26.10
CA MET A 125 22.47 -14.24 27.18
C MET A 125 23.00 -15.60 27.65
N GLN A 126 23.72 -16.34 26.78
CA GLN A 126 24.43 -17.57 27.15
C GLN A 126 25.76 -17.27 27.85
N ALA A 127 26.53 -16.28 27.38
CA ALA A 127 27.79 -15.88 28.01
C ALA A 127 27.59 -15.30 29.43
N GLY A 128 26.51 -14.54 29.67
CA GLY A 128 26.19 -14.01 30.99
C GLY A 128 25.76 -15.07 32.02
N LYS A 129 25.35 -16.27 31.57
CA LYS A 129 24.99 -17.39 32.46
C LYS A 129 26.18 -18.28 32.84
N GLY A 130 27.27 -18.27 32.07
CA GLY A 130 28.47 -19.08 32.32
C GLY A 130 29.57 -18.42 33.15
N ALA A 131 29.44 -17.13 33.50
CA ALA A 131 30.44 -16.38 34.28
C ALA A 131 30.10 -16.29 35.79
N GLY A 132 29.04 -16.97 36.23
CA GLY A 132 28.56 -16.98 37.62
C GLY A 132 28.64 -18.34 38.32
N GLU A 133 29.28 -19.34 37.72
CA GLU A 133 29.63 -20.62 38.33
C GLU A 133 31.12 -20.70 38.67
#